data_AF-A0A2P6V3I8-F1
#
_entry.id   AF-A0A2P6V3I8-F1
#
_cell.length_a   1.000
_cell.length_b   1.000
_cell.length_c   1.000
_cell.angle_alpha   90.00
_cell.angle_beta   90.00
_cell.angle_gamma   90.00
#
_symmetry.space_group_name_H-M   'P 1'
#
loop_
_entity.id
_entity.type
_entity.pdbx_description
1 polymer ?
#
loop_
_entity_poly.entity_id
_entity_poly.type
_entity_poly.pdbx_seq_one_letter_code
_entity_poly.pdbx_strand_id
1 'polypeptide(L)'
;MARRGTLLLALAACLVAGAAAALPSQLFKNAGGPSFLDGPSYDWKYTTESVVTIGLTHQGNYSFAMIGADGGVETEIATYTSWECGPEPGSYLALAMLKLVDSDGNVVDEKEVCEFGYVFDDLMRNTWAQSEDACPTEVTEENRFLGDRAEKNSCGTPARRPAAGPSLADLLQDDLADAPSPAA
;
A
#
# COMPACT_ATOMS: atom_id res chain seq x y z
N MET A 1 5.35 -52.39 40.17
CA MET A 1 4.51 -51.24 40.59
C MET A 1 5.33 -49.97 40.43
N ALA A 2 4.68 -48.85 40.09
CA ALA A 2 5.23 -47.55 39.62
C ALA A 2 5.60 -47.54 38.13
N ARG A 3 5.22 -46.57 37.28
CA ARG A 3 4.38 -45.36 37.38
C ARG A 3 3.93 -45.07 35.93
N ARG A 4 2.62 -45.17 35.63
CA ARG A 4 2.03 -44.83 34.30
C ARG A 4 1.27 -43.49 34.35
N GLY A 5 1.80 -42.51 35.07
CA GLY A 5 1.01 -41.34 35.52
C GLY A 5 1.55 -39.96 35.14
N THR A 6 2.41 -39.82 34.14
CA THR A 6 3.10 -38.53 33.92
C THR A 6 3.24 -38.08 32.46
N LEU A 7 2.50 -38.67 31.51
CA LEU A 7 2.66 -38.38 30.09
C LEU A 7 1.44 -37.76 29.40
N LEU A 8 0.42 -37.34 30.17
CA LEU A 8 -0.80 -36.73 29.62
C LEU A 8 -1.01 -35.25 29.99
N LEU A 9 -0.09 -34.63 30.74
CA LEU A 9 -0.20 -33.20 31.10
C LEU A 9 0.69 -32.24 30.29
N ALA A 10 1.54 -32.75 29.39
CA ALA A 10 2.44 -31.90 28.60
C ALA A 10 1.92 -31.51 27.21
N LEU A 11 0.81 -32.10 26.74
CA LEU A 11 0.24 -31.85 25.41
C LEU A 11 -0.83 -30.75 25.38
N ALA A 12 -1.25 -30.24 26.54
CA ALA A 12 -2.28 -29.18 26.64
C ALA A 12 -1.72 -27.76 26.80
N ALA A 13 -0.39 -27.58 26.85
CA ALA A 13 0.25 -26.28 27.10
C ALA A 13 0.80 -25.57 25.85
N CYS A 14 0.70 -26.17 24.66
CA CYS A 14 1.19 -25.57 23.40
C CYS A 14 0.07 -25.18 22.42
N LEU A 15 -1.18 -25.07 22.89
CA LEU A 15 -2.19 -24.25 22.23
C LEU A 15 -1.97 -22.80 22.64
N VAL A 16 -0.79 -22.26 22.32
CA VAL A 16 -0.64 -20.81 22.22
C VAL A 16 -1.52 -20.44 21.03
N ALA A 17 -2.69 -19.91 21.34
CA ALA A 17 -3.57 -19.29 20.38
C ALA A 17 -2.72 -18.33 19.55
N GLY A 18 -2.39 -18.73 18.33
CA GLY A 18 -2.17 -17.77 17.26
C GLY A 18 -3.50 -17.09 17.08
N ALA A 19 -3.75 -16.02 17.85
CA ALA A 19 -4.72 -15.03 17.45
C ALA A 19 -4.19 -14.53 16.11
N ALA A 20 -4.70 -15.10 15.02
CA ALA A 20 -4.63 -14.42 13.74
C ALA A 20 -5.20 -13.04 14.03
N ALA A 21 -4.34 -12.02 13.99
CA ALA A 21 -4.78 -10.66 14.13
C ALA A 21 -5.85 -10.48 13.05
N ALA A 22 -7.07 -10.17 13.47
CA ALA A 22 -8.14 -9.85 12.55
C ALA A 22 -8.04 -8.36 12.21
N LEU A 23 -8.69 -7.95 11.12
CA LEU A 23 -8.87 -6.52 10.82
C LEU A 23 -9.44 -5.81 12.05
N PRO A 24 -9.04 -4.55 12.29
CA PRO A 24 -9.61 -3.75 13.36
C PRO A 24 -11.14 -3.73 13.27
N SER A 25 -11.81 -4.22 14.31
CA SER A 25 -13.28 -4.21 14.38
C SER A 25 -13.86 -2.82 14.69
N GLN A 26 -13.00 -1.87 15.04
CA GLN A 26 -13.32 -0.47 15.24
C GLN A 26 -12.65 0.37 14.17
N LEU A 27 -13.39 1.35 13.65
CA LEU A 27 -12.83 2.35 12.75
C LEU A 27 -11.71 3.12 13.45
N PHE A 28 -10.73 3.54 12.65
CA PHE A 28 -9.69 4.45 13.11
C PHE A 28 -10.23 5.84 13.43
N LYS A 29 -9.40 6.65 14.08
CA LYS A 29 -9.79 7.96 14.65
C LYS A 29 -10.44 8.92 13.65
N ASN A 30 -10.01 8.93 12.40
CA ASN A 30 -10.46 9.88 11.37
C ASN A 30 -11.30 9.15 10.31
N ALA A 31 -12.40 9.75 9.86
CA ALA A 31 -13.20 9.21 8.76
C ALA A 31 -12.58 9.52 7.39
N GLY A 32 -12.87 8.69 6.39
CA GLY A 32 -12.35 8.84 5.03
C GLY A 32 -10.89 8.39 4.92
N GLY A 33 -10.16 8.96 3.96
CA GLY A 33 -8.74 8.68 3.74
C GLY A 33 -7.80 9.79 4.22
N PRO A 34 -6.50 9.49 4.38
CA PRO A 34 -5.51 10.51 4.69
C PRO A 34 -5.36 11.49 3.51
N SER A 35 -5.71 12.75 3.71
CA SER A 35 -5.70 13.80 2.68
C SER A 35 -4.31 14.09 2.10
N PHE A 36 -3.25 13.81 2.87
CA PHE A 36 -1.88 13.91 2.37
C PHE A 36 -1.52 12.82 1.35
N LEU A 37 -2.37 11.83 1.09
CA LEU A 37 -2.19 10.90 -0.03
C LEU A 37 -2.78 11.42 -1.34
N ASP A 38 -3.55 12.51 -1.31
CA ASP A 38 -4.19 13.06 -2.51
C ASP A 38 -3.14 13.50 -3.54
N GLY A 39 -3.37 13.07 -4.78
CA GLY A 39 -2.53 13.37 -5.92
C GLY A 39 -2.39 12.18 -6.88
N PRO A 40 -1.95 12.45 -8.11
CA PRO A 40 -1.58 11.40 -9.05
C PRO A 40 -0.30 10.71 -8.58
N SER A 41 -0.21 9.40 -8.75
CA SER A 41 0.97 8.61 -8.42
C SER A 41 1.07 7.34 -9.26
N TYR A 42 2.20 6.66 -9.13
CA TYR A 42 2.46 5.39 -9.79
C TYR A 42 3.21 4.43 -8.85
N ASP A 43 2.92 3.14 -8.91
CA ASP A 43 3.73 2.16 -8.18
C ASP A 43 5.01 1.85 -8.94
N TRP A 44 6.13 1.96 -8.22
CA TRP A 44 7.46 1.64 -8.68
C TRP A 44 7.91 0.31 -8.11
N LYS A 45 8.13 -0.67 -8.99
CA LYS A 45 8.62 -1.98 -8.59
C LYS A 45 10.14 -2.03 -8.66
N TYR A 46 10.80 -1.99 -7.51
CA TYR A 46 12.26 -2.00 -7.41
C TYR A 46 12.94 -3.24 -8.01
N THR A 47 12.28 -4.40 -7.96
CA THR A 47 12.88 -5.65 -8.45
C THR A 47 13.01 -5.69 -9.97
N THR A 48 12.14 -4.98 -10.68
CA THR A 48 12.09 -4.94 -12.14
C THR A 48 12.41 -3.56 -12.71
N GLU A 49 12.69 -2.58 -11.82
CA GLU A 49 12.93 -1.18 -12.16
C GLU A 49 11.89 -0.63 -13.14
N SER A 50 10.61 -0.89 -12.86
CA SER A 50 9.51 -0.58 -13.77
C SER A 50 8.30 0.00 -13.05
N VAL A 51 7.55 0.83 -13.76
CA VAL A 51 6.20 1.23 -13.35
C VAL A 51 5.24 0.07 -13.61
N VAL A 52 4.48 -0.32 -12.59
CA VAL A 52 3.52 -1.44 -12.68
C VAL A 52 2.07 -1.00 -12.62
N THR A 53 1.80 0.13 -11.94
CA THR A 53 0.46 0.72 -11.85
C THR A 53 0.58 2.24 -11.96
N ILE A 54 -0.49 2.89 -12.43
CA ILE A 54 -0.62 4.36 -12.39
C ILE A 54 -2.04 4.71 -11.97
N GLY A 55 -2.17 5.77 -11.17
CA GLY A 55 -3.45 6.12 -10.60
C GLY A 55 -3.53 7.51 -10.01
N LEU A 56 -4.66 7.74 -9.34
CA LEU A 56 -4.98 8.97 -8.65
C LEU A 56 -5.64 8.63 -7.32
N THR A 57 -5.18 9.27 -6.26
CA THR A 57 -5.93 9.38 -5.00
C THR A 57 -6.56 10.76 -4.93
N HIS A 58 -7.85 10.82 -4.63
CA HIS A 58 -8.59 12.06 -4.45
C HIS A 58 -9.73 11.91 -3.45
N GLN A 59 -9.77 12.81 -2.45
CA GLN A 59 -10.85 12.87 -1.45
C GLN A 59 -11.13 11.51 -0.80
N GLY A 60 -10.07 10.79 -0.44
CA GLY A 60 -10.17 9.49 0.22
C GLY A 60 -10.64 8.33 -0.66
N ASN A 61 -10.62 8.50 -1.99
CA ASN A 61 -10.79 7.41 -2.95
C ASN A 61 -9.53 7.30 -3.79
N TYR A 62 -9.13 6.09 -4.16
CA TYR A 62 -8.08 5.90 -5.15
C TYR A 62 -8.55 5.02 -6.30
N SER A 63 -7.93 5.21 -7.45
CA SER A 63 -8.12 4.37 -8.64
C SER A 63 -6.76 4.19 -9.33
N PHE A 64 -6.30 2.94 -9.44
CA PHE A 64 -5.04 2.58 -10.10
C PHE A 64 -5.29 1.53 -11.17
N ALA A 65 -4.77 1.79 -12.38
CA ALA A 65 -4.83 0.86 -13.48
C ALA A 65 -3.53 0.07 -13.60
N MET A 66 -3.64 -1.21 -13.93
CA MET A 66 -2.53 -2.14 -14.08
C MET A 66 -2.82 -3.15 -15.21
N ILE A 67 -1.79 -3.87 -15.64
CA ILE A 67 -1.96 -5.00 -16.55
C ILE A 67 -2.18 -6.26 -15.70
N GLY A 68 -3.36 -6.85 -15.84
CA GLY A 68 -3.77 -8.08 -15.18
C GLY A 68 -2.97 -9.30 -15.64
N ALA A 69 -3.14 -10.41 -14.93
CA ALA A 69 -2.42 -11.65 -15.23
C ALA A 69 -2.79 -12.26 -16.60
N ASP A 70 -3.97 -11.94 -17.12
CA ASP A 70 -4.47 -12.35 -18.43
C ASP A 70 -4.01 -11.42 -19.57
N GLY A 71 -3.28 -10.34 -19.25
CA GLY A 71 -2.84 -9.31 -20.19
C GLY A 71 -3.88 -8.23 -20.47
N GLY A 72 -5.06 -8.30 -19.87
CA GLY A 72 -6.07 -7.25 -19.88
C GLY A 72 -5.69 -6.08 -18.97
N VAL A 73 -6.43 -4.97 -19.10
CA VAL A 73 -6.32 -3.87 -18.13
C VAL A 73 -7.24 -4.19 -16.96
N GLU A 74 -6.69 -4.16 -15.75
CA GLU A 74 -7.44 -4.23 -14.51
C GLU A 74 -7.34 -2.88 -13.80
N THR A 75 -8.40 -2.47 -13.12
CA THR A 75 -8.43 -1.26 -12.31
C THR A 75 -8.76 -1.61 -10.86
N GLU A 76 -7.84 -1.30 -9.96
CA GLU A 76 -8.10 -1.32 -8.53
C GLU A 76 -8.70 0.02 -8.12
N ILE A 77 -9.87 -0.02 -7.51
CA ILE A 77 -10.59 1.15 -7.01
C ILE A 77 -10.82 0.92 -5.53
N ALA A 78 -10.40 1.85 -4.67
CA ALA A 78 -10.74 1.76 -3.26
C ALA A 78 -11.29 3.07 -2.69
N THR A 79 -12.10 2.90 -1.66
CA THR A 79 -12.62 3.99 -0.83
C THR A 79 -12.15 3.79 0.60
N TYR A 80 -11.34 4.72 1.10
CA TYR A 80 -10.94 4.71 2.50
C TYR A 80 -12.14 5.00 3.40
N THR A 81 -12.36 4.15 4.40
CA THR A 81 -13.47 4.26 5.35
C THR A 81 -13.02 5.01 6.62
N SER A 82 -11.79 4.75 7.08
CA SER A 82 -11.19 5.44 8.21
C SER A 82 -9.66 5.37 8.18
N TRP A 83 -8.99 6.27 8.91
CA TRP A 83 -7.53 6.28 9.05
C TRP A 83 -7.06 6.94 10.36
N GLU A 84 -5.80 6.69 10.73
CA GLU A 84 -5.10 7.41 11.80
C GLU A 84 -3.59 7.42 11.58
N CYS A 85 -2.88 8.27 12.34
CA CYS A 85 -1.43 8.22 12.34
C CYS A 85 -0.95 6.91 12.99
N GLY A 86 0.02 6.28 12.34
CA GLY A 86 0.57 5.02 12.80
C GLY A 86 1.49 5.17 14.02
N PRO A 87 2.07 4.06 14.49
CA PRO A 87 2.90 4.04 15.70
C PRO A 87 4.24 4.77 15.51
N GLU A 88 4.71 4.95 14.28
CA GLU A 88 5.97 5.62 13.98
C GLU A 88 5.75 6.99 13.31
N PRO A 89 6.66 7.97 13.52
CA PRO A 89 6.60 9.25 12.83
C PRO A 89 6.49 9.09 11.32
N GLY A 90 5.54 9.81 10.73
CA GLY A 90 5.25 9.81 9.31
C GLY A 90 4.57 8.56 8.76
N SER A 91 4.20 7.60 9.63
CA SER A 91 3.37 6.46 9.25
C SER A 91 1.87 6.74 9.42
N TYR A 92 1.05 5.96 8.72
CA TYR A 92 -0.41 5.95 8.85
C TYR A 92 -0.94 4.52 8.80
N LEU A 93 -2.15 4.34 9.34
CA LEU A 93 -3.00 3.18 9.17
C LEU A 93 -4.31 3.63 8.53
N ALA A 94 -4.85 2.85 7.60
CA ALA A 94 -6.14 3.13 6.98
C ALA A 94 -6.93 1.84 6.72
N LEU A 95 -8.26 1.92 6.81
CA LEU A 95 -9.17 0.90 6.34
C LEU A 95 -9.76 1.35 5.01
N ALA A 96 -9.86 0.44 4.04
CA ALA A 96 -10.43 0.72 2.74
C ALA A 96 -11.30 -0.42 2.24
N MET A 97 -12.36 -0.08 1.51
CA MET A 97 -13.10 -1.01 0.67
C MET A 97 -12.51 -0.99 -0.72
N LEU A 98 -11.89 -2.09 -1.13
CA LEU A 98 -11.20 -2.27 -2.40
C LEU A 98 -12.07 -3.09 -3.36
N LYS A 99 -12.10 -2.68 -4.62
CA LYS A 99 -12.75 -3.35 -5.75
C LYS A 99 -11.76 -3.52 -6.88
N LEU A 100 -11.68 -4.72 -7.42
CA LEU A 100 -10.95 -4.98 -8.66
C LEU A 100 -11.97 -5.03 -9.81
N VAL A 101 -11.73 -4.23 -10.84
CA VAL A 101 -12.58 -4.12 -12.03
C VAL A 101 -11.80 -4.59 -13.24
N ASP A 102 -12.37 -5.52 -14.01
CA ASP A 102 -11.77 -6.02 -15.25
C ASP A 102 -11.93 -5.02 -16.42
N SER A 103 -11.34 -5.35 -17.56
CA SER A 103 -11.38 -4.49 -18.77
C SER A 103 -12.79 -4.31 -19.35
N ASP A 104 -13.73 -5.20 -19.01
CA ASP A 104 -15.13 -5.13 -19.44
C ASP A 104 -15.99 -4.29 -18.47
N GLY A 105 -15.41 -3.83 -17.36
CA GLY A 105 -16.07 -3.05 -16.33
C GLY A 105 -16.79 -3.87 -15.27
N ASN A 106 -16.57 -5.19 -15.21
CA ASN A 106 -17.15 -6.05 -14.18
C ASN A 106 -16.31 -5.98 -12.91
N VAL A 107 -16.98 -5.97 -11.75
CA VAL A 107 -16.31 -6.18 -10.46
C VAL A 107 -15.98 -7.66 -10.33
N VAL A 108 -14.70 -7.98 -10.26
CA VAL A 108 -14.19 -9.36 -10.17
C VAL A 108 -13.71 -9.72 -8.76
N ASP A 109 -13.40 -8.73 -7.93
CA ASP A 109 -13.10 -8.90 -6.51
C ASP A 109 -13.58 -7.68 -5.71
N GLU A 110 -14.01 -7.90 -4.48
CA GLU A 110 -14.39 -6.84 -3.53
C GLU A 110 -14.08 -7.27 -2.10
N LYS A 111 -13.33 -6.44 -1.38
CA LYS A 111 -12.80 -6.78 -0.05
C LYS A 111 -12.54 -5.55 0.81
N GLU A 112 -12.57 -5.76 2.13
CA GLU A 112 -12.07 -4.78 3.09
C GLU A 112 -10.59 -5.08 3.37
N VAL A 113 -9.75 -4.06 3.36
CA VAL A 113 -8.32 -4.18 3.63
C VAL A 113 -7.89 -3.15 4.68
N CYS A 114 -6.87 -3.51 5.45
CA CYS A 114 -6.10 -2.54 6.21
C CYS A 114 -4.80 -2.22 5.48
N GLU A 115 -4.53 -0.93 5.32
CA GLU A 115 -3.33 -0.37 4.74
C GLU A 115 -2.43 0.21 5.83
N PHE A 116 -1.14 -0.03 5.70
CA PHE A 116 -0.10 0.63 6.49
C PHE A 116 0.92 1.25 5.55
N GLY A 117 1.33 2.49 5.82
CA GLY A 117 2.34 3.15 5.00
C GLY A 117 3.13 4.24 5.69
N TYR A 118 4.20 4.68 5.03
CA TYR A 118 5.04 5.81 5.39
C TYR A 118 5.11 6.80 4.25
N VAL A 119 4.87 8.07 4.56
CA VAL A 119 4.89 9.14 3.57
C VAL A 119 6.12 10.03 3.78
N PHE A 120 6.94 10.13 2.74
CA PHE A 120 8.18 10.89 2.67
C PHE A 120 7.97 12.15 1.83
N ASP A 121 7.59 13.24 2.48
CA ASP A 121 7.23 14.51 1.81
C ASP A 121 8.33 15.05 0.90
N ASP A 122 9.58 14.96 1.32
CA ASP A 122 10.71 15.50 0.57
C ASP A 122 11.17 14.61 -0.59
N LEU A 123 10.82 13.32 -0.54
CA LEU A 123 11.11 12.36 -1.60
C LEU A 123 9.95 12.20 -2.58
N MET A 124 8.77 12.75 -2.25
CA MET A 124 7.52 12.54 -2.99
C MET A 124 7.20 11.05 -3.12
N ARG A 125 7.32 10.30 -2.00
CA ARG A 125 7.12 8.85 -1.95
C ARG A 125 6.16 8.44 -0.84
N ASN A 126 5.41 7.39 -1.11
CA ASN A 126 4.67 6.62 -0.12
C ASN A 126 5.10 5.15 -0.23
N THR A 127 5.65 4.59 0.84
CA THR A 127 5.87 3.13 0.91
C THR A 127 4.74 2.52 1.70
N TRP A 128 4.11 1.46 1.21
CA TRP A 128 2.87 0.95 1.79
C TRP A 128 2.73 -0.57 1.64
N ALA A 129 1.75 -1.13 2.34
CA ALA A 129 1.27 -2.49 2.16
C ALA A 129 -0.20 -2.58 2.58
N GLN A 130 -0.91 -3.56 2.04
CA GLN A 130 -2.30 -3.87 2.39
C GLN A 130 -2.47 -5.35 2.77
N SER A 131 -3.47 -5.65 3.60
CA SER A 131 -3.87 -7.02 3.92
C SER A 131 -5.34 -7.09 4.32
N GLU A 132 -5.97 -8.21 3.98
CA GLU A 132 -7.35 -8.57 4.32
C GLU A 132 -7.48 -9.20 5.72
N ASP A 133 -6.36 -9.68 6.28
CA ASP A 133 -6.37 -10.42 7.53
C ASP A 133 -6.09 -9.51 8.72
N ALA A 134 -5.02 -8.72 8.65
CA ALA A 134 -4.54 -7.86 9.73
C ALA A 134 -3.92 -6.59 9.15
N CYS A 135 -3.85 -5.51 9.93
CA CYS A 135 -3.05 -4.36 9.52
C CYS A 135 -1.56 -4.74 9.36
N PRO A 136 -0.96 -4.50 8.18
CA PRO A 136 0.46 -4.77 7.99
C PRO A 136 1.31 -3.96 8.97
N THR A 137 2.47 -4.51 9.32
CA THR A 137 3.48 -3.82 10.15
C THR A 137 4.74 -3.48 9.36
N GLU A 138 4.80 -3.92 8.11
CA GLU A 138 5.90 -3.70 7.17
C GLU A 138 5.31 -3.25 5.84
N VAL A 139 6.13 -2.57 5.04
CA VAL A 139 5.76 -2.04 3.72
C VAL A 139 6.44 -2.87 2.63
N THR A 140 5.73 -3.12 1.54
CA THR A 140 6.22 -3.95 0.42
C THR A 140 6.16 -3.23 -0.91
N GLU A 141 5.29 -2.24 -1.03
CA GLU A 141 5.06 -1.46 -2.24
C GLU A 141 5.60 -0.04 -2.09
N GLU A 142 5.85 0.61 -3.22
CA GLU A 142 6.22 2.03 -3.28
C GLU A 142 5.42 2.76 -4.34
N ASN A 143 4.62 3.72 -3.88
CA ASN A 143 3.98 4.73 -4.69
C ASN A 143 4.85 6.00 -4.79
N ARG A 144 4.94 6.57 -5.97
CA ARG A 144 5.63 7.85 -6.22
C ARG A 144 4.66 8.89 -6.73
N PHE A 145 4.62 10.03 -6.04
CA PHE A 145 3.72 11.12 -6.40
C PHE A 145 4.22 11.88 -7.63
N LEU A 146 3.28 12.28 -8.48
CA LEU A 146 3.52 13.11 -9.65
C LEU A 146 3.16 14.56 -9.33
N GLY A 147 4.18 15.43 -9.26
CA GLY A 147 4.02 16.85 -8.93
C GLY A 147 3.80 17.11 -7.44
N ASP A 148 3.73 18.39 -7.05
CA ASP A 148 3.59 18.79 -5.66
C ASP A 148 2.25 18.33 -5.06
N ARG A 149 2.29 17.85 -3.82
CA ARG A 149 1.08 17.50 -3.07
C ARG A 149 0.47 18.73 -2.41
N ALA A 150 -0.86 18.75 -2.38
CA ALA A 150 -1.63 19.83 -1.76
C ALA A 150 -1.42 19.87 -0.24
N GLU A 151 -1.28 18.71 0.39
CA GLU A 151 -1.12 18.57 1.83
C GLU A 151 0.14 17.79 2.20
N LYS A 152 0.83 18.26 3.24
CA LYS A 152 1.99 17.58 3.82
C LYS A 152 1.54 16.51 4.80
N ASN A 153 2.38 15.50 4.99
CA ASN A 153 2.12 14.45 5.97
C ASN A 153 2.00 15.03 7.39
N SER A 154 0.81 14.95 7.96
CA SER A 154 0.52 15.44 9.32
C SER A 154 0.99 14.50 10.42
N CYS A 155 1.38 13.26 10.10
CA CYS A 155 1.82 12.25 11.06
C CYS A 155 3.30 12.38 11.45
N GLY A 156 3.97 13.44 10.98
CA GLY A 156 5.37 13.72 11.26
C GLY A 156 6.29 13.27 10.12
N THR A 157 7.59 13.28 10.39
CA THR A 157 8.62 12.93 9.40
C THR A 157 9.18 11.54 9.70
N PRO A 158 9.16 10.60 8.74
CA PRO A 158 9.77 9.29 8.93
C PRO A 158 11.26 9.38 9.26
N ALA A 159 11.68 8.62 10.27
CA ALA A 159 13.09 8.57 10.70
C ALA A 159 13.95 7.75 9.71
N ARG A 160 13.39 6.68 9.14
CA ARG A 160 14.10 5.76 8.25
C ARG A 160 13.71 6.03 6.80
N ARG A 161 14.66 6.53 6.00
CA ARG A 161 14.46 6.75 4.57
C ARG A 161 14.60 5.45 3.78
N PRO A 162 13.74 5.22 2.77
CA PRO A 162 13.96 4.15 1.80
C PRO A 162 15.21 4.45 0.97
N ALA A 163 15.75 3.42 0.31
CA ALA A 163 16.83 3.61 -0.64
C ALA A 163 16.42 4.60 -1.74
N ALA A 164 17.33 5.50 -2.12
CA ALA A 164 17.09 6.40 -3.23
C ALA A 164 17.13 5.60 -4.54
N GLY A 165 15.97 5.22 -5.08
CA GLY A 165 15.81 4.83 -6.49
C GLY A 165 15.81 6.04 -7.43
N PRO A 166 15.85 5.82 -8.76
CA PRO A 166 15.86 6.89 -9.77
C PRO A 166 14.67 7.81 -9.58
N SER A 167 14.81 9.12 -9.71
CA SER A 167 13.69 10.06 -9.71
C SER A 167 12.87 9.93 -11.00
N LEU A 168 11.67 10.52 -11.04
CA LEU A 168 10.92 10.66 -12.30
C LEU A 168 11.74 11.39 -13.37
N ALA A 169 12.55 12.37 -12.97
CA ALA A 169 13.42 13.09 -13.89
C ALA A 169 14.51 12.18 -14.49
N ASP A 170 15.04 11.24 -13.70
CA ASP A 170 16.01 10.25 -14.18
C ASP A 170 15.34 9.31 -15.20
N LEU A 171 14.13 8.82 -14.89
CA LEU A 171 13.36 7.96 -15.81
C LEU A 171 13.03 8.65 -17.15
N LEU A 172 12.67 9.93 -17.12
CA LEU A 172 12.34 10.68 -18.32
C LEU A 172 13.58 11.06 -19.15
N GLN A 173 14.76 11.17 -18.54
CA GLN A 173 15.99 11.50 -19.25
C GLN A 173 16.53 10.31 -20.06
N ASP A 174 16.41 9.10 -19.53
CA ASP A 174 16.85 7.89 -20.23
C ASP A 174 16.02 7.65 -21.51
N ASP A 175 14.70 7.84 -21.47
CA ASP A 175 13.83 7.69 -22.65
C ASP A 175 14.02 8.79 -23.72
N LEU A 176 14.38 10.01 -23.31
CA LEU A 176 14.62 11.13 -24.24
C LEU A 176 15.99 11.05 -24.91
N ALA A 177 16.96 10.36 -24.31
CA ALA A 177 18.27 10.14 -24.92
C ALA A 177 18.19 9.11 -26.08
N ASP A 178 17.26 8.16 -25.99
CA ASP A 178 17.10 7.07 -26.95
C ASP A 178 16.01 7.32 -28.01
N ALA A 179 15.26 8.43 -27.92
CA ALA A 179 14.27 8.79 -28.91
C ALA A 179 14.94 9.19 -30.25
N PRO A 180 14.65 8.52 -31.39
CA PRO A 180 15.17 8.93 -32.68
C PRO A 180 14.67 10.35 -33.00
N SER A 181 15.57 11.21 -33.48
CA SER A 181 15.19 12.56 -33.91
C SER A 181 13.99 12.49 -34.87
N PRO A 182 12.97 13.35 -34.70
CA PRO A 182 11.85 13.40 -35.63
C PRO A 182 12.40 13.63 -37.04
N ALA A 183 11.99 12.77 -37.98
CA ALA A 183 12.36 12.92 -39.38
C ALA A 183 11.86 14.28 -39.88
N ALA A 184 12.79 15.09 -40.40
CA ALA A 184 12.53 16.41 -40.98
C ALA A 184 11.79 16.32 -42.31
#